data_AF-I4HQZ4-F1
#
_entry.id   AF-I4HQZ4-F1
#
_cell.length_a   1.000
_cell.length_b   1.000
_cell.length_c   1.000
_cell.angle_alpha   90.00
_cell.angle_beta   90.00
_cell.angle_gamma   90.00
#
_symmetry.space_group_name_H-M   'P 1'
#
loop_
_entity.id
_entity.type
_entity.pdbx_description
1 polymer ?
#
loop_
_entity_poly.entity_id
_entity_poly.type
_entity_poly.pdbx_seq_one_letter_code
_entity_poly.pdbx_strand_id
1 'polypeptide(L)'
;MANWKCIKNCGACCQLNPDERPDLEEYLTPAQLTQYLSMVGEEGWCINFDRQTRLCTIYDQRPEFCRVQPDIFAKMYQIAPGEFDQFAIDCCHEHIEDLYGEDSLEMNSYRQQVG
;
A
#
# COMPACT_ATOMS: atom_id res chain seq x y z
N MET A 1 -13.44 5.22 16.96
CA MET A 1 -12.86 5.60 15.66
C MET A 1 -11.75 4.61 15.42
N ALA A 2 -11.81 3.87 14.32
CA ALA A 2 -10.75 2.94 14.01
C ALA A 2 -9.47 3.71 13.70
N ASN A 3 -8.32 3.25 14.16
CA ASN A 3 -7.03 3.83 13.75
C ASN A 3 -6.34 2.89 12.78
N TRP A 4 -5.88 3.43 11.67
CA TRP A 4 -5.12 2.66 10.69
C TRP A 4 -3.76 2.26 11.28
N LYS A 5 -3.31 1.03 10.95
CA LYS A 5 -1.92 0.64 11.18
C LYS A 5 -1.44 -0.39 10.17
N CYS A 6 -0.18 -0.26 9.75
CA CYS A 6 0.51 -1.30 8.99
C CYS A 6 0.80 -2.51 9.87
N ILE A 7 0.62 -3.72 9.32
CA ILE A 7 0.85 -4.98 10.03
C ILE A 7 2.08 -5.71 9.48
N LYS A 8 2.74 -6.49 10.35
CA LYS A 8 3.85 -7.36 9.93
C LYS A 8 3.32 -8.52 9.11
N ASN A 9 4.19 -9.07 8.26
CA ASN A 9 3.92 -10.23 7.40
C ASN A 9 2.74 -10.04 6.43
N CYS A 10 2.31 -8.82 6.11
CA CYS A 10 1.36 -8.58 5.03
C CYS A 10 2.13 -8.44 3.71
N GLY A 11 2.60 -7.24 3.38
CA GLY A 11 3.32 -6.98 2.13
C GLY A 11 2.43 -6.70 0.93
N ALA A 12 1.10 -6.67 1.09
CA ALA A 12 0.16 -6.39 0.00
C ALA A 12 0.50 -5.10 -0.74
N CYS A 13 0.79 -4.00 -0.02
CA CYS A 13 1.16 -2.72 -0.65
C CYS A 13 2.43 -2.75 -1.52
N CYS A 14 3.21 -3.84 -1.48
CA CYS A 14 4.36 -4.07 -2.36
C CYS A 14 4.01 -4.84 -3.63
N GLN A 15 2.76 -5.27 -3.83
CA GLN A 15 2.26 -5.68 -5.12
C GLN A 15 1.90 -4.43 -5.92
N LEU A 16 2.71 -4.13 -6.94
CA LEU A 16 2.72 -2.86 -7.66
C LEU A 16 2.24 -2.99 -9.11
N ASN A 17 1.59 -4.10 -9.48
CA ASN A 17 1.14 -4.36 -10.84
C ASN A 17 0.36 -3.15 -11.42
N PRO A 18 0.89 -2.45 -12.44
CA PRO A 18 0.23 -1.27 -12.99
C PRO A 18 -1.05 -1.61 -13.75
N ASP A 19 -1.18 -2.83 -14.27
CA ASP A 19 -2.40 -3.27 -14.99
C ASP A 19 -3.61 -3.36 -14.04
N GLU A 20 -3.37 -3.53 -12.75
CA GLU A 20 -4.39 -3.53 -11.68
C GLU A 20 -4.65 -2.12 -11.12
N ARG A 21 -3.93 -1.10 -11.59
CA ARG A 21 -4.01 0.28 -11.09
C ARG A 21 -4.03 1.29 -12.24
N PRO A 22 -5.11 1.33 -13.05
CA PRO A 22 -5.19 2.19 -14.22
C PRO A 22 -5.09 3.69 -13.88
N ASP A 23 -5.46 4.07 -12.66
CA ASP A 23 -5.58 5.48 -12.25
C ASP A 23 -4.30 6.01 -11.58
N LEU A 24 -3.15 5.34 -11.71
CA LEU A 24 -1.87 5.77 -11.13
C LEU A 24 -1.50 7.21 -11.51
N GLU A 25 -1.83 7.64 -12.72
CA GLU A 25 -1.55 8.98 -13.23
C GLU A 25 -2.41 10.07 -12.57
N GLU A 26 -3.52 9.70 -11.92
CA GLU A 26 -4.41 10.66 -11.27
C GLU A 26 -3.85 11.16 -9.93
N TYR A 27 -3.02 10.34 -9.27
CA TYR A 27 -2.50 10.63 -7.93
C TYR A 27 -0.97 10.60 -7.82
N LEU A 28 -0.25 10.20 -8.87
CA LEU A 28 1.22 10.30 -8.94
C LEU A 28 1.64 11.39 -9.93
N THR A 29 2.61 12.20 -9.53
CA THR A 29 3.29 13.10 -10.47
C THR A 29 4.07 12.30 -11.52
N PRO A 30 4.41 12.85 -12.70
CA PRO A 30 5.19 12.14 -13.71
C PRO A 30 6.53 11.58 -13.20
N ALA A 31 7.19 12.31 -12.29
CA ALA A 31 8.44 11.86 -11.67
C ALA A 31 8.21 10.68 -10.71
N GLN A 32 7.14 10.73 -9.90
CA GLN A 32 6.76 9.63 -9.00
C GLN A 32 6.30 8.40 -9.79
N LEU A 33 5.53 8.58 -10.87
CA LEU A 33 5.12 7.48 -11.74
C LEU A 33 6.32 6.79 -12.39
N THR A 34 7.28 7.57 -12.88
CA THR A 34 8.55 7.02 -13.42
C THR A 34 9.29 6.20 -12.35
N GLN A 35 9.34 6.70 -11.11
CA GLN A 35 9.94 5.99 -9.99
C GLN A 35 9.15 4.75 -9.58
N TYR A 36 7.82 4.81 -9.59
CA TYR A 36 6.94 3.68 -9.30
C TYR A 36 7.19 2.54 -10.28
N LEU A 37 7.15 2.85 -11.58
CA LEU A 37 7.34 1.87 -12.66
C LEU A 37 8.74 1.24 -12.63
N SER A 38 9.77 2.00 -12.26
CA SER A 38 11.14 1.44 -12.13
C SER A 38 11.30 0.48 -10.94
N MET A 39 10.36 0.52 -9.99
CA MET A 39 10.31 -0.38 -8.84
C MET A 39 9.48 -1.64 -9.11
N VAL A 40 8.68 -1.70 -10.18
CA VAL A 40 7.88 -2.89 -10.55
C VAL A 40 8.79 -3.97 -11.10
N GLY A 41 8.78 -5.13 -10.45
CA GLY A 41 9.53 -6.32 -10.83
C GLY A 41 8.65 -7.41 -11.42
N GLU A 42 9.13 -8.65 -11.31
CA GLU A 42 8.44 -9.83 -11.82
C GLU A 42 7.07 -10.02 -11.14
N GLU A 43 6.05 -10.37 -11.94
CA GLU A 43 4.65 -10.55 -11.50
C GLU A 43 4.05 -9.30 -10.80
N GLY A 44 4.57 -8.11 -11.11
CA GLY A 44 4.11 -6.84 -10.53
C GLY A 44 4.73 -6.50 -9.18
N TRP A 45 5.51 -7.40 -8.57
CA TRP A 45 6.03 -7.19 -7.22
C TRP A 45 7.16 -6.17 -7.20
N CYS A 46 7.18 -5.33 -6.17
CA CYS A 46 8.26 -4.38 -5.95
C CYS A 46 9.63 -5.09 -5.86
N ILE A 47 10.62 -4.62 -6.62
CA ILE A 47 11.99 -5.17 -6.61
C ILE A 47 12.68 -5.08 -5.24
N ASN A 48 12.19 -4.21 -4.36
CA ASN A 48 12.71 -4.03 -3.00
C ASN A 48 11.92 -4.82 -1.94
N PHE A 49 10.96 -5.66 -2.35
CA PHE A 49 10.21 -6.52 -1.44
C PHE A 49 10.94 -7.85 -1.26
N ASP A 50 11.37 -8.13 -0.03
CA ASP A 50 11.90 -9.43 0.33
C ASP A 50 10.75 -10.40 0.59
N ARG A 51 10.54 -11.36 -0.33
CA ARG A 51 9.47 -12.36 -0.25
C ARG A 51 9.60 -13.31 0.95
N GLN A 52 10.80 -13.49 1.52
CA GLN A 52 11.00 -14.37 2.68
C GLN A 52 10.61 -13.66 3.98
N THR A 53 11.10 -12.44 4.17
CA THR A 53 10.85 -11.67 5.41
C THR A 53 9.57 -10.84 5.35
N ARG A 54 9.02 -10.64 4.14
CA ARG A 54 7.90 -9.74 3.82
C ARG A 54 8.16 -8.30 4.25
N LEU A 55 9.41 -7.85 4.09
CA LEU A 55 9.85 -6.51 4.44
C LEU A 55 10.43 -5.78 3.22
N CYS A 56 10.37 -4.45 3.27
CA CYS A 56 11.04 -3.61 2.29
C CYS A 56 12.52 -3.48 2.64
N THR A 57 13.40 -3.78 1.70
CA THR A 57 14.86 -3.70 1.87
C THR A 57 15.38 -2.25 1.93
N ILE A 58 14.57 -1.28 1.50
CA ILE A 58 14.88 0.16 1.52
C ILE A 58 13.93 0.94 2.43
N TYR A 59 13.48 0.35 3.55
CA TYR A 59 12.38 0.89 4.38
C TYR A 59 12.50 2.39 4.69
N ASP A 60 13.70 2.84 5.07
CA ASP A 60 13.98 4.24 5.42
C ASP A 60 14.02 5.17 4.19
N GLN A 61 14.35 4.63 3.02
CA GLN A 61 14.47 5.35 1.75
C GLN A 61 13.23 5.20 0.86
N ARG A 62 12.13 4.65 1.38
CA ARG A 62 10.90 4.47 0.61
C ARG A 62 10.42 5.81 0.02
N PRO A 63 10.00 5.83 -1.25
CA PRO A 63 9.39 7.00 -1.85
C PRO A 63 8.10 7.39 -1.11
N GLU A 64 7.68 8.64 -1.25
CA GLU A 64 6.49 9.16 -0.57
C GLU A 64 5.25 8.30 -0.85
N PHE A 65 4.99 7.92 -2.10
CA PHE A 65 3.81 7.10 -2.45
C PHE A 65 3.79 5.70 -1.81
N CYS A 66 4.92 5.21 -1.28
CA CYS A 66 4.97 3.95 -0.54
C CYS A 66 4.72 4.12 0.98
N ARG A 67 4.44 5.34 1.44
CA ARG A 67 4.22 5.66 2.86
C ARG A 67 2.76 6.01 3.08
N VAL A 68 2.08 5.15 3.84
CA VAL A 68 0.70 5.39 4.27
C VAL A 68 0.74 6.32 5.48
N GLN A 69 0.65 7.63 5.19
CA GLN A 69 0.69 8.72 6.18
C GLN A 69 -0.39 9.76 5.84
N PRO A 70 -0.96 10.47 6.84
CA PRO A 70 -2.06 11.41 6.61
C PRO A 70 -1.75 12.49 5.59
N ASP A 71 -0.57 13.11 5.65
CA ASP A 71 -0.18 14.20 4.76
C ASP A 71 0.05 13.73 3.32
N ILE A 72 0.53 12.51 3.14
CA ILE A 72 0.77 11.90 1.83
C ILE A 72 -0.56 11.53 1.19
N PHE A 73 -1.45 10.90 1.94
CA PHE A 73 -2.77 10.50 1.45
C PHE A 73 -3.66 11.71 1.15
N ALA A 74 -3.58 12.78 1.94
CA ALA A 74 -4.24 14.04 1.63
C ALA A 74 -3.76 14.64 0.30
N LYS A 75 -2.46 14.52 -0.03
CA LYS A 75 -1.91 14.99 -1.33
C LYS A 75 -2.33 14.10 -2.49
N MET A 76 -2.26 12.78 -2.31
CA MET A 76 -2.53 11.80 -3.38
C MET A 76 -4.03 11.69 -3.69
N TYR A 77 -4.87 11.59 -2.66
CA TYR A 77 -6.30 11.27 -2.81
C TYR A 77 -7.23 12.43 -2.47
N GLN A 78 -6.69 13.59 -2.09
CA GLN A 78 -7.46 14.80 -1.76
C GLN A 78 -8.48 14.60 -0.64
N ILE A 79 -8.22 13.67 0.28
CA ILE A 79 -9.07 13.38 1.44
C ILE A 79 -8.78 14.33 2.61
N ALA A 80 -9.77 14.54 3.48
CA ALA A 80 -9.56 15.31 4.69
C ALA A 80 -8.72 14.53 5.73
N PRO A 81 -7.92 15.19 6.59
CA PRO A 81 -7.13 14.49 7.60
C PRO A 81 -7.94 13.60 8.55
N GLY A 82 -9.20 13.94 8.81
CA GLY A 82 -10.11 13.14 9.64
C GLY A 82 -10.68 11.90 8.94
N GLU A 83 -10.49 11.76 7.63
CA GLU A 83 -10.92 10.61 6.83
C GLU A 83 -9.78 9.61 6.61
N PHE A 84 -8.53 9.98 6.95
CA PHE A 84 -7.33 9.19 6.68
C PHE A 84 -7.44 7.76 7.21
N ASP A 85 -7.78 7.57 8.48
CA ASP A 85 -7.77 6.24 9.08
C ASP A 85 -8.74 5.30 8.39
N GLN A 86 -9.98 5.75 8.15
CA GLN A 86 -10.99 4.94 7.48
C GLN A 86 -10.59 4.64 6.03
N PHE A 87 -10.16 5.66 5.29
CA PHE A 87 -9.75 5.51 3.89
C PHE A 87 -8.56 4.55 3.75
N ALA A 88 -7.53 4.71 4.58
CA ALA A 88 -6.36 3.83 4.55
C ALA A 88 -6.70 2.41 4.99
N ILE A 89 -7.69 2.24 5.89
CA ILE A 89 -8.21 0.92 6.28
C ILE A 89 -8.88 0.24 5.09
N ASP A 90 -9.76 0.96 4.40
CA ASP A 90 -10.50 0.43 3.25
C ASP A 90 -9.54 0.04 2.12
N CYS A 91 -8.58 0.91 1.75
CA CYS A 91 -7.58 0.57 0.74
C CYS A 91 -6.73 -0.66 1.11
N CYS A 92 -6.36 -0.82 2.38
CA CYS A 92 -5.58 -1.97 2.81
C CYS A 92 -6.42 -3.24 2.84
N HIS A 93 -7.69 -3.14 3.25
CA HIS A 93 -8.61 -4.27 3.27
C HIS A 93 -8.83 -4.79 1.85
N GLU A 94 -9.26 -3.93 0.93
CA GLU A 94 -9.48 -4.27 -0.48
C GLU A 94 -8.24 -4.97 -1.08
N HIS A 95 -7.06 -4.36 -0.91
CA HIS A 95 -5.86 -4.91 -1.54
C HIS A 95 -5.34 -6.20 -0.90
N ILE A 96 -5.54 -6.38 0.41
CA ILE A 96 -5.22 -7.65 1.09
C ILE A 96 -6.19 -8.74 0.63
N GLU A 97 -7.48 -8.41 0.47
CA GLU A 97 -8.51 -9.34 -0.02
C GLU A 97 -8.22 -9.80 -1.44
N ASP A 98 -7.93 -8.87 -2.35
CA ASP A 98 -7.63 -9.19 -3.75
C ASP A 98 -6.41 -10.11 -3.89
N LEU A 99 -5.39 -9.90 -3.06
CA LEU A 99 -4.12 -10.60 -3.18
C LEU A 99 -4.07 -11.94 -2.43
N TYR A 100 -4.65 -12.00 -1.23
CA TYR A 100 -4.54 -13.15 -0.35
C TYR A 100 -5.88 -13.85 -0.09
N GLY A 101 -7.00 -13.18 -0.35
CA GLY A 101 -8.36 -13.65 -0.09
C GLY A 101 -8.91 -13.18 1.25
N GLU A 102 -10.25 -13.16 1.35
CA GLU A 102 -10.99 -12.69 2.53
C GLU A 102 -10.65 -13.49 3.80
N ASP A 103 -10.46 -14.80 3.66
CA ASP A 103 -10.19 -15.72 4.77
C ASP A 103 -8.68 -15.88 5.09
N SER A 104 -7.82 -15.05 4.48
CA SER A 104 -6.36 -15.16 4.64
C SER A 104 -5.86 -14.85 6.05
N LEU A 105 -4.66 -15.30 6.39
CA LEU A 105 -4.02 -14.98 7.67
C LEU A 105 -3.71 -13.47 7.75
N GLU A 106 -3.36 -12.87 6.62
CA GLU A 106 -3.09 -11.46 6.43
C GLU A 106 -4.33 -10.63 6.73
N MET A 107 -5.48 -10.97 6.12
CA MET A 107 -6.75 -10.29 6.35
C MET A 107 -7.21 -10.43 7.81
N ASN A 108 -7.17 -11.65 8.36
CA ASN A 108 -7.55 -11.90 9.74
C ASN A 108 -6.66 -11.12 10.73
N SER A 109 -5.34 -11.11 10.51
CA SER A 109 -4.40 -10.31 11.31
C SER A 109 -4.67 -8.82 11.17
N TYR A 110 -5.01 -8.34 9.98
CA TYR A 110 -5.30 -6.94 9.72
C TYR A 110 -6.55 -6.47 10.47
N ARG A 111 -7.66 -7.20 10.32
CA ARG A 111 -8.95 -6.90 10.98
C ARG A 111 -8.87 -6.91 12.51
N GLN A 112 -7.99 -7.72 13.10
CA GLN A 112 -7.74 -7.71 14.56
C GLN A 112 -6.93 -6.50 15.02
N GLN A 113 -6.23 -5.88 14.08
CA GLN A 113 -5.25 -4.85 14.33
C GLN A 113 -5.84 -3.45 14.08
N VAL A 114 -6.65 -3.28 13.06
CA VAL A 114 -7.35 -2.01 12.81
C VAL A 114 -8.71 -2.00 13.49
N GLY A 115 -9.10 -0.87 14.07
CA GLY A 115 -10.27 -0.75 14.96
C GLY A 115 -9.96 0.12 16.16
#